data_AF-A0A932WGC8-F1
#
_entry.id   AF-A0A932WGC8-F1
#
_cell.length_a   1.000
_cell.length_b   1.000
_cell.length_c   1.000
_cell.angle_alpha   90.00
_cell.angle_beta   90.00
_cell.angle_gamma   90.00
#
_symmetry.space_group_name_H-M   'P 1'
#
loop_
_entity.id
_entity.type
_entity.pdbx_description
1 polymer ?
#
loop_
_entity_poly.entity_id
_entity_poly.type
_entity_poly.pdbx_seq_one_letter_code
_entity_poly.pdbx_strand_id
1 'polypeptide(L)'
;MPKSESIQRWVIYKQDDSGEEVCCLTLEGLARFSRLPLSSVRRMQEEGLISPMAGADRLFPQEMIRRIVKIERLRTQLQIDLGGVEVILRLLDRMELLERELAALRRERPFP
;
A
#
# COMPACT_ATOMS: atom_id res chain seq x y z
N MET A 1 10.03 -5.51 27.80
CA MET A 1 10.45 -4.87 26.53
C MET A 1 10.81 -5.98 25.56
N PRO A 2 10.15 -6.13 24.38
CA PRO A 2 10.55 -7.17 23.44
C PRO A 2 11.86 -6.75 22.74
N LYS A 3 12.84 -7.66 22.79
CA LYS A 3 14.22 -7.49 22.32
C LYS A 3 14.29 -7.09 20.84
N SER A 4 15.25 -6.21 20.53
CA SER A 4 15.58 -5.68 19.21
C SER A 4 15.97 -6.74 18.16
N GLU A 5 16.26 -7.98 18.56
CA GLU A 5 16.60 -9.08 17.65
C GLU A 5 15.40 -9.66 16.87
N SER A 6 14.15 -9.41 17.28
CA SER A 6 12.97 -10.01 16.63
C SER A 6 12.50 -9.31 15.35
N ILE A 7 13.03 -8.13 15.02
CA ILE A 7 12.60 -7.34 13.85
C ILE A 7 13.27 -7.81 12.56
N GLN A 8 14.50 -8.33 12.65
CA GLN A 8 15.30 -8.75 11.49
C GLN A 8 14.67 -9.88 10.66
N ARG A 9 13.73 -10.64 11.23
CA ARG A 9 13.04 -11.72 10.50
C ARG A 9 12.07 -11.22 9.43
N TRP A 10 11.62 -9.96 9.52
CA TRP A 10 10.51 -9.45 8.72
C TRP A 10 10.89 -8.28 7.81
N VAL A 11 12.11 -7.79 7.95
CA VAL A 11 12.67 -6.70 7.17
C VAL A 11 13.83 -7.27 6.38
N ILE A 12 13.78 -7.12 5.06
CA ILE A 12 14.81 -7.55 4.12
C ILE A 12 15.24 -6.31 3.34
N TYR A 13 16.53 -6.03 3.30
CA TYR A 13 17.09 -4.98 2.45
C TYR A 13 17.46 -5.58 1.10
N LYS A 14 17.04 -4.94 0.01
CA LYS A 14 17.42 -5.31 -1.36
C LYS A 14 17.88 -4.06 -2.09
N GLN A 15 18.86 -4.21 -2.97
CA GLN A 15 19.20 -3.15 -3.92
C GLN A 15 18.18 -3.15 -5.06
N ASP A 16 17.65 -1.98 -5.40
CA ASP A 16 16.86 -1.80 -6.62
C ASP A 16 17.76 -1.70 -7.87
N ASP A 17 17.16 -1.53 -9.05
CA ASP A 17 17.89 -1.37 -10.31
C ASP A 17 18.79 -0.11 -10.34
N SER A 18 18.60 0.82 -9.41
CA SER A 18 19.38 2.05 -9.24
C SER A 18 20.57 1.88 -8.27
N GLY A 19 20.67 0.72 -7.60
CA GLY A 19 21.66 0.47 -6.55
C GLY A 19 21.30 1.05 -5.18
N GLU A 20 20.08 1.53 -4.99
CA GLU A 20 19.59 2.06 -3.71
C GLU A 20 19.10 0.93 -2.81
N GLU A 21 19.48 0.97 -1.53
CA GLU A 21 19.01 -0.02 -0.54
C GLU A 21 17.54 0.23 -0.17
N VAL A 22 16.66 -0.60 -0.73
CA VAL A 22 15.22 -0.56 -0.45
C VAL A 22 14.89 -1.52 0.69
N CYS A 23 14.19 -0.98 1.68
CA CYS A 23 13.62 -1.75 2.79
C CYS A 23 12.32 -2.46 2.35
N CYS A 24 12.37 -3.79 2.37
CA CYS A 24 11.29 -4.68 1.99
C CYS A 24 10.75 -5.45 3.21
N LEU A 25 9.47 -5.76 3.18
CA LEU A 25 8.76 -6.43 4.28
C LEU A 25 8.15 -7.75 3.82
N THR A 26 8.15 -8.74 4.70
CA THR A 26 7.35 -9.97 4.47
C THR A 26 5.88 -9.72 4.77
N LEU A 27 4.99 -10.64 4.34
CA LEU A 27 3.56 -10.58 4.69
C LEU A 27 3.32 -10.54 6.21
N GLU A 28 4.12 -11.29 6.97
CA GLU A 28 4.09 -11.29 8.44
C GLU A 28 4.57 -9.95 9.01
N GLY A 29 5.60 -9.37 8.39
CA GLY A 29 6.07 -8.02 8.69
C GLY A 29 4.97 -6.98 8.52
N LEU A 30 4.29 -7.01 7.37
CA LEU A 30 3.16 -6.12 7.10
C LEU A 30 2.09 -6.22 8.19
N ALA A 31 1.63 -7.43 8.50
CA ALA A 31 0.62 -7.65 9.54
C ALA A 31 1.04 -7.07 10.89
N ARG A 32 2.30 -7.30 11.30
CA ARG A 32 2.81 -6.74 12.54
C ARG A 32 2.86 -5.22 12.53
N PHE A 33 3.45 -4.63 11.50
CA PHE A 33 3.66 -3.19 11.46
C PHE A 33 2.37 -2.40 11.23
N SER A 34 1.40 -2.99 10.52
CA SER A 34 0.05 -2.43 10.38
C SER A 34 -0.85 -2.71 11.59
N ARG A 35 -0.37 -3.48 12.58
CA ARG A 35 -1.13 -3.94 13.76
C ARG A 35 -2.43 -4.68 13.39
N LEU A 36 -2.40 -5.46 12.31
CA LEU A 36 -3.53 -6.25 11.86
C LEU A 36 -3.25 -7.75 12.00
N PRO A 37 -4.30 -8.57 12.13
CA PRO A 37 -4.17 -10.02 11.98
C PRO A 37 -3.59 -10.38 10.61
N LEU A 38 -2.74 -11.41 10.56
CA LEU A 38 -2.18 -11.93 9.30
C LEU A 38 -3.28 -12.37 8.33
N SER A 39 -4.39 -12.91 8.83
CA SER A 39 -5.56 -13.28 8.03
C SER A 39 -6.16 -12.09 7.29
N SER A 40 -6.24 -10.92 7.92
CA SER A 40 -6.76 -9.70 7.28
C SER A 40 -5.85 -9.23 6.15
N VAL A 41 -4.53 -9.22 6.38
CA VAL A 41 -3.54 -8.83 5.35
C VAL A 41 -3.51 -9.83 4.20
N ARG A 42 -3.57 -11.14 4.50
CA ARG A 42 -3.67 -12.19 3.47
C ARG A 42 -4.92 -12.01 2.62
N ARG A 43 -6.07 -11.73 3.23
CA ARG A 43 -7.31 -11.47 2.49
C ARG A 43 -7.17 -10.26 1.56
N MET A 44 -6.53 -9.18 2.01
CA MET A 44 -6.24 -8.04 1.12
C MET A 44 -5.36 -8.42 -0.08
N GLN A 45 -4.42 -9.35 0.10
CA GLN A 45 -3.58 -9.84 -0.99
C GLN A 45 -4.39 -10.68 -1.98
N GLU A 46 -5.25 -11.56 -1.47
CA GLU A 46 -6.14 -12.42 -2.28
C GLU A 46 -7.13 -11.60 -3.11
N GLU A 47 -7.66 -10.52 -2.55
CA GLU A 47 -8.56 -9.57 -3.23
C GLU A 47 -7.79 -8.57 -4.13
N GLY A 48 -6.46 -8.69 -4.25
CA GLY A 48 -5.64 -7.81 -5.10
C GLY A 48 -5.45 -6.38 -4.59
N LEU A 49 -5.90 -6.05 -3.38
CA LEU A 49 -5.75 -4.71 -2.78
C LEU A 49 -4.30 -4.38 -2.44
N ILE A 50 -3.50 -5.41 -2.15
CA ILE A 50 -2.05 -5.33 -1.95
C ILE A 50 -1.39 -6.37 -2.84
N SER A 51 -0.19 -6.06 -3.33
CA SER A 51 0.56 -6.95 -4.21
C SER A 51 2.04 -6.97 -3.83
N PRO A 52 2.72 -8.11 -3.95
CA PRO A 52 4.15 -8.19 -3.75
C PRO A 52 4.90 -7.39 -4.83
N MET A 53 6.18 -7.12 -4.59
CA MET A 53 7.05 -6.53 -5.58
C MET A 53 7.26 -7.50 -6.76
N ALA A 54 7.39 -6.94 -7.96
CA ALA A 54 7.71 -7.71 -9.15
C ALA A 54 9.01 -8.52 -8.95
N GLY A 55 8.98 -9.81 -9.30
CA GLY A 55 10.12 -10.72 -9.11
C GLY A 55 10.36 -11.18 -7.66
N ALA A 56 9.49 -10.82 -6.71
CA ALA A 56 9.60 -11.28 -5.32
C ALA A 56 8.22 -11.56 -4.70
N ASP A 57 7.65 -12.74 -4.96
CA ASP A 57 6.28 -13.16 -4.57
C ASP A 57 5.91 -13.04 -3.08
N ARG A 58 6.87 -12.77 -2.20
CA ARG A 58 6.68 -12.69 -0.74
C ARG A 58 7.14 -11.39 -0.11
N LEU A 59 7.65 -10.45 -0.90
CA LEU A 59 8.20 -9.19 -0.40
C LEU A 59 7.37 -8.02 -0.86
N PHE A 60 7.14 -7.10 0.06
CA PHE A 60 6.35 -5.91 -0.14
C PHE A 60 7.19 -4.68 0.16
N PRO A 61 7.00 -3.56 -0.54
CA PRO A 61 7.66 -2.33 -0.19
C PRO A 61 7.17 -1.86 1.19
N GLN A 62 8.03 -1.19 1.96
CA GLN A 62 7.64 -0.58 3.25
C GLN A 62 6.40 0.32 3.15
N GLU A 63 6.21 0.99 2.01
CA GLU A 63 5.08 1.87 1.75
C GLU A 63 3.73 1.14 1.74
N MET A 64 3.74 -0.17 1.56
CA MET A 64 2.55 -1.02 1.61
C MET A 64 1.84 -0.92 2.97
N ILE A 65 2.56 -0.63 4.06
CA ILE A 65 1.94 -0.39 5.37
C ILE A 65 0.95 0.79 5.30
N ARG A 66 1.34 1.89 4.63
CA ARG A 66 0.46 3.07 4.47
C ARG A 66 -0.80 2.71 3.69
N ARG A 67 -0.68 1.88 2.65
CA ARG A 67 -1.81 1.39 1.87
C ARG A 67 -2.76 0.54 2.71
N ILE A 68 -2.23 -0.40 3.51
CA ILE A 68 -3.03 -1.23 4.42
C ILE A 68 -3.80 -0.38 5.44
N VAL A 69 -3.13 0.60 6.05
CA VAL A 69 -3.77 1.51 7.01
C VAL A 69 -4.89 2.32 6.34
N LYS A 70 -4.69 2.77 5.10
CA LYS A 70 -5.73 3.47 4.31
C LYS A 70 -6.93 2.55 4.04
N ILE A 71 -6.69 1.31 3.61
CA ILE A 71 -7.73 0.30 3.36
C ILE A 71 -8.56 0.06 4.62
N GLU A 72 -7.92 -0.23 5.76
CA GLU A 72 -8.62 -0.48 7.02
C GLU A 72 -9.41 0.73 7.50
N ARG A 73 -8.84 1.93 7.37
CA ARG A 73 -9.54 3.16 7.71
C ARG A 73 -10.80 3.33 6.86
N LEU A 74 -10.73 3.13 5.54
CA LEU A 74 -11.91 3.20 4.66
C LEU A 74 -12.94 2.14 5.04
N ARG A 75 -12.50 0.89 5.24
CA ARG A 75 -13.36 -0.22 5.64
C ARG A 75 -14.13 0.09 6.92
N THR A 76 -13.44 0.59 7.94
CA THR A 76 -14.02 0.85 9.27
C THR A 76 -14.87 2.11 9.31
N GLN A 77 -14.46 3.19 8.64
CA GLN A 77 -15.21 4.45 8.62
C GLN A 77 -16.48 4.37 7.78
N LEU A 78 -16.48 3.59 6.71
CA LEU A 78 -17.61 3.45 5.79
C LEU A 78 -18.43 2.18 6.02
N GLN A 79 -17.97 1.28 6.91
CA GLN A 79 -18.62 0.01 7.23
C GLN A 79 -18.88 -0.87 5.99
N ILE A 80 -17.92 -0.89 5.07
CA ILE A 80 -17.97 -1.67 3.83
C ILE A 80 -17.02 -2.87 3.89
N ASP A 81 -17.18 -3.82 2.98
CA ASP A 81 -16.24 -4.94 2.81
C ASP A 81 -15.02 -4.53 1.96
N LEU A 82 -14.07 -5.46 1.77
CA LEU A 82 -12.84 -5.22 1.03
C LEU A 82 -13.06 -4.98 -0.48
N GLY A 83 -14.06 -5.64 -1.09
CA GLY A 83 -14.44 -5.37 -2.48
C GLY A 83 -15.04 -3.97 -2.63
N GLY A 84 -15.85 -3.54 -1.65
CA GLY A 84 -16.30 -2.16 -1.55
C GLY A 84 -15.14 -1.16 -1.47
N VAL A 85 -14.13 -1.45 -0.65
CA VAL A 85 -12.90 -0.62 -0.58
C VAL A 85 -12.16 -0.59 -1.92
N GLU A 86 -12.07 -1.71 -2.64
CA GLU A 86 -11.42 -1.77 -3.95
C GLU A 86 -12.05 -0.79 -4.96
N VAL A 87 -13.38 -0.80 -5.03
CA VAL A 87 -14.14 0.11 -5.91
C VAL A 87 -13.86 1.57 -5.53
N ILE A 88 -13.88 1.90 -4.24
CA ILE A 88 -13.60 3.26 -3.76
C ILE A 88 -12.18 3.69 -4.10
N LEU A 89 -11.18 2.83 -3.89
CA LEU A 89 -9.79 3.14 -4.23
C LEU A 89 -9.65 3.42 -5.73
N ARG A 90 -10.27 2.59 -6.59
CA ARG A 90 -10.27 2.80 -8.04
C ARG A 90 -10.94 4.12 -8.45
N LEU A 91 -12.03 4.49 -7.78
CA LEU A 91 -12.71 5.77 -8.01
C LEU A 91 -11.84 6.95 -7.58
N LEU A 92 -11.18 6.87 -6.42
CA LEU A 92 -10.25 7.90 -5.95
C LEU A 92 -9.07 8.07 -6.92
N ASP A 93 -8.49 6.98 -7.41
CA ASP A 93 -7.39 7.02 -8.38
C ASP A 93 -7.84 7.70 -9.69
N ARG A 94 -9.06 7.39 -10.16
CA ARG A 94 -9.63 8.05 -11.33
C ARG A 94 -9.92 9.53 -11.10
N MET A 95 -10.40 9.91 -9.91
CA MET A 95 -10.61 11.31 -9.55
C MET A 95 -9.29 12.08 -9.53
N GLU A 96 -8.24 11.53 -8.92
CA GLU A 96 -6.90 12.15 -8.92
C GLU A 96 -6.36 12.35 -10.35
N LEU A 97 -6.56 11.37 -11.24
CA LEU A 97 -6.15 11.50 -12.64
C LEU A 97 -6.87 12.68 -13.32
N LEU A 98 -8.20 12.75 -13.17
CA LEU A 98 -9.01 13.81 -13.76
C LEU A 98 -8.65 15.19 -13.18
N GLU A 99 -8.37 15.29 -11.88
CA GLU A 99 -7.92 16.53 -11.24
C GLU A 99 -6.56 16.99 -11.79
N ARG A 100 -5.63 16.06 -12.03
CA ARG A 100 -4.32 16.36 -12.63
C ARG A 100 -4.46 16.84 -14.08
N GLU A 101 -5.32 16.21 -14.87
CA GLU A 101 -5.62 16.63 -16.24
C GLU A 101 -6.24 18.04 -16.28
N LEU A 102 -7.23 18.31 -15.42
CA LEU A 102 -7.82 19.64 -15.29
C LEU A 102 -6.80 20.69 -14.86
N ALA A 103 -5.91 20.36 -13.92
CA ALA A 103 -4.85 21.26 -13.49
C ALA A 103 -3.83 21.54 -14.61
N ALA A 104 -3.50 20.55 -15.44
CA ALA A 104 -2.64 20.72 -16.61
C ALA A 104 -3.29 21.66 -17.65
N LEU A 105 -4.55 21.41 -18.01
CA LEU A 105 -5.30 22.24 -18.95
C LEU A 105 -5.43 23.71 -18.48
N ARG A 106 -5.66 23.92 -17.17
CA ARG A 106 -5.71 25.27 -16.57
C ARG A 106 -4.36 25.99 -16.61
N ARG A 107 -3.23 25.26 -16.54
CA ARG A 107 -1.89 25.85 -16.69
C ARG A 107 -1.57 26.22 -18.14
N GLU A 108 -2.03 25.42 -19.10
CA GLU A 108 -1.81 25.68 -20.54
C GLU A 108 -2.64 26.86 -21.06
N ARG A 109 -3.77 27.15 -20.41
CA ARG A 109 -4.61 28.29 -20.74
C ARG A 109 -4.84 29.17 -19.51
N PRO A 110 -3.84 29.96 -19.07
CA PRO A 110 -4.10 31.00 -18.10
C PRO A 110 -5.10 31.97 -18.75
N PHE A 111 -6.32 32.03 -18.22
CA PHE A 111 -7.28 33.05 -18.64
C PHE A 111 -6.64 34.44 -18.44
N PRO A 112 -6.76 35.37 -19.41
CA PRO A 112 -6.50 36.78 -19.15
C PRO A 112 -7.52 37.36 -18.15
#